data_AF-A0A2P4NXE8-F1
#
_entry.id   AF-A0A2P4NXE8-F1
#
_cell.length_a   1.000
_cell.length_b   1.000
_cell.length_c   1.000
_cell.angle_alpha   90.00
_cell.angle_beta   90.00
_cell.angle_gamma   90.00
#
_symmetry.space_group_name_H-M   'P 1'
#
loop_
_entity.id
_entity.type
_entity.pdbx_description
1 polymer ?
#
loop_
_entity_poly.entity_id
_entity_poly.type
_entity_poly.pdbx_seq_one_letter_code
_entity_poly.pdbx_strand_id
1 'polypeptide(L)'
;MKIPNNATIIELSPGTGFLTYAFLHHTNARKIIALEREKKYADELSLLAKESDGRLEVLHAEIWEWKTYDMLKHYLSDIKVHPWEEVHPNLISTIHLPNTTKGEILMNKLLRNCHNKSGIHYFGRSRMNFIIPEKSAEKFLAKKGESQRHKIKIELEGVAVTEILKVLSANAFLPNVQCVLFEITPLIESKITAPWVTFEYVIKALTTRKNAKLIEMLSTLGAGANILAEKLSFNPNLPIRSMTVENYNEVTVIFEDWDFKPKALDDDYLTNIFN
;
A
#
# COMPACT_ATOMS: atom_id res chain seq x y z
N MET A 1 13.29 -6.92 -10.01
CA MET A 1 12.98 -7.37 -8.64
C MET A 1 13.71 -8.67 -8.35
N LYS A 2 14.09 -8.90 -7.10
CA LYS A 2 14.77 -10.13 -6.68
C LYS A 2 13.73 -11.21 -6.38
N ILE A 3 13.67 -12.26 -7.20
CA ILE A 3 12.82 -13.43 -6.97
C ILE A 3 13.55 -14.39 -6.01
N PRO A 4 13.06 -14.59 -4.78
CA PRO A 4 13.70 -15.52 -3.85
C PRO A 4 13.67 -16.96 -4.36
N ASN A 5 14.61 -17.80 -3.91
CA ASN A 5 14.60 -19.22 -4.24
C ASN A 5 13.29 -19.87 -3.79
N ASN A 6 12.72 -20.72 -4.64
CA ASN A 6 11.47 -21.44 -4.37
C ASN A 6 10.27 -20.50 -4.12
N ALA A 7 10.23 -19.36 -4.79
CA ALA A 7 9.23 -18.31 -4.56
C ALA A 7 7.82 -18.71 -4.99
N THR A 8 6.86 -18.28 -4.18
CA THR A 8 5.44 -18.19 -4.52
C THR A 8 5.11 -16.72 -4.73
N ILE A 9 4.54 -16.40 -5.89
CA ILE A 9 4.30 -15.03 -6.32
C ILE A 9 2.79 -14.82 -6.38
N ILE A 10 2.29 -13.85 -5.61
CA ILE A 10 0.93 -13.35 -5.76
C ILE A 10 0.97 -12.18 -6.75
N GLU A 11 0.43 -12.37 -7.94
CA GLU A 11 0.39 -11.34 -8.99
C GLU A 11 -0.99 -10.70 -9.04
N LEU A 12 -1.06 -9.39 -8.75
CA LEU A 12 -2.29 -8.62 -8.76
C LEU A 12 -2.44 -7.84 -10.05
N SER A 13 -3.56 -8.03 -10.74
CA SER A 13 -3.88 -7.41 -12.03
C SER A 13 -2.84 -7.71 -13.13
N PRO A 14 -2.58 -8.99 -13.43
CA PRO A 14 -1.62 -9.42 -14.46
C PRO A 14 -1.98 -8.98 -15.89
N GLY A 15 -3.25 -8.69 -16.17
CA GLY A 15 -3.71 -8.33 -17.51
C GLY A 15 -3.42 -9.44 -18.52
N THR A 16 -2.75 -9.10 -19.62
CA THR A 16 -2.40 -10.06 -20.68
C THR A 16 -1.36 -11.12 -20.27
N GLY A 17 -0.83 -11.07 -19.04
CA GLY A 17 0.02 -12.13 -18.50
C GLY A 17 1.47 -12.11 -18.97
N PHE A 18 1.96 -11.00 -19.53
CA PHE A 18 3.36 -10.88 -19.94
C PHE A 18 4.32 -11.16 -18.78
N LEU A 19 4.05 -10.57 -17.62
CA LEU A 19 4.88 -10.76 -16.44
C LEU A 19 4.65 -12.14 -15.79
N THR A 20 3.42 -12.64 -15.81
CA THR A 20 3.08 -14.03 -15.46
C THR A 20 3.92 -15.04 -16.25
N TYR A 21 4.01 -14.87 -17.57
CA TYR A 21 4.85 -15.70 -18.44
C TYR A 21 6.33 -15.60 -18.04
N ALA A 22 6.85 -14.38 -17.85
CA ALA A 22 8.23 -14.19 -17.40
C ALA A 22 8.51 -14.87 -16.05
N PHE A 23 7.55 -14.87 -15.11
CA PHE A 23 7.67 -15.60 -13.85
C PHE A 23 7.70 -17.10 -14.05
N LEU A 24 6.84 -17.67 -14.90
CA LEU A 24 6.87 -19.09 -15.22
C LEU A 24 8.24 -19.53 -15.78
N HIS A 25 8.93 -18.66 -16.52
CA HIS A 25 10.26 -18.98 -17.04
C HIS A 25 11.42 -18.65 -16.09
N HIS A 26 11.15 -18.08 -14.91
CA HIS A 26 12.18 -17.75 -13.93
C HIS A 26 12.51 -18.96 -13.05
N THR A 27 13.80 -19.35 -12.99
CA THR A 27 14.27 -20.56 -12.27
C THR A 27 13.86 -20.61 -10.79
N ASN A 28 13.84 -19.46 -10.13
CA ASN A 28 13.46 -19.37 -8.71
C ASN A 28 11.94 -19.37 -8.45
N ALA A 29 11.10 -19.11 -9.45
CA ALA A 29 9.66 -19.02 -9.26
C ALA A 29 9.04 -20.43 -9.32
N ARG A 30 8.56 -20.89 -8.16
CA ARG A 30 7.90 -22.20 -8.03
C ARG A 30 6.43 -22.13 -8.44
N LYS A 31 5.71 -21.13 -7.95
CA LYS A 31 4.25 -21.02 -8.11
C LYS A 31 3.83 -19.56 -8.28
N ILE A 32 2.84 -19.31 -9.11
CA ILE A 32 2.21 -18.01 -9.34
C ILE A 32 0.71 -18.13 -9.06
N ILE A 33 0.17 -17.19 -8.30
CA ILE A 33 -1.26 -17.01 -8.09
C ILE A 33 -1.63 -15.66 -8.69
N ALA A 34 -2.31 -15.70 -9.83
CA ALA A 34 -2.74 -14.54 -10.60
C ALA A 34 -4.17 -14.15 -10.18
N LEU A 35 -4.33 -12.93 -9.65
CA LEU A 35 -5.65 -12.34 -9.35
C LEU A 35 -6.02 -11.36 -10.46
N GLU A 36 -6.93 -11.77 -11.33
CA GLU A 36 -7.38 -10.96 -12.46
C GLU A 36 -8.89 -10.76 -12.41
N ARG A 37 -9.32 -9.50 -12.46
CA ARG A 37 -10.74 -9.15 -12.35
C ARG A 37 -11.45 -9.15 -13.70
N GLU A 38 -10.72 -8.87 -14.79
CA GLU A 38 -11.29 -8.77 -16.12
C GLU A 38 -11.39 -10.19 -16.68
N LYS A 39 -12.62 -10.71 -16.78
CA LYS A 39 -12.86 -12.09 -17.21
C LYS A 39 -12.09 -12.46 -18.49
N LYS A 40 -12.02 -11.55 -19.47
CA LYS A 40 -11.26 -11.76 -20.71
C LYS A 40 -9.81 -12.15 -20.43
N TYR A 41 -9.12 -11.39 -19.58
CA TYR A 41 -7.72 -11.64 -19.24
C TYR A 41 -7.57 -12.88 -18.36
N ALA A 42 -8.51 -13.12 -17.45
CA ALA A 42 -8.53 -14.36 -16.66
C ALA A 42 -8.70 -15.61 -17.54
N ASP A 43 -9.55 -15.56 -18.57
CA ASP A 43 -9.72 -16.64 -19.53
C ASP A 43 -8.44 -16.88 -20.35
N GLU A 44 -7.78 -15.82 -20.83
CA GLU A 44 -6.49 -15.91 -21.54
C GLU A 44 -5.38 -16.52 -20.66
N LEU A 45 -5.26 -16.05 -19.41
CA LEU A 45 -4.33 -16.61 -18.42
C LEU A 45 -4.62 -18.08 -18.09
N SER A 46 -5.89 -18.48 -18.12
CA SER A 46 -6.29 -19.87 -17.88
C SER A 46 -5.83 -20.81 -19.00
N LEU A 47 -5.61 -20.30 -20.22
CA LEU A 47 -4.96 -21.07 -21.29
C LEU A 47 -3.47 -21.28 -20.96
N LEU A 48 -2.77 -20.21 -20.54
CA LEU A 48 -1.38 -20.30 -20.07
C LEU A 48 -1.24 -21.25 -18.87
N ALA A 49 -2.22 -21.27 -17.97
CA ALA A 49 -2.22 -22.15 -16.80
C ALA A 49 -2.20 -23.64 -17.18
N LYS A 50 -2.88 -24.04 -18.27
CA LYS A 50 -2.89 -25.43 -18.77
C LYS A 50 -1.51 -25.89 -19.23
N GLU A 51 -0.65 -24.96 -19.65
CA GLU A 51 0.71 -25.22 -20.12
C GLU A 51 1.76 -25.01 -19.01
N SER A 52 1.33 -24.71 -17.78
CA SER A 52 2.23 -24.30 -16.69
C SER A 52 2.73 -25.44 -15.80
N ASP A 53 2.33 -26.68 -16.07
CA ASP A 53 2.56 -27.85 -15.20
C ASP A 53 2.07 -27.63 -13.75
N GLY A 54 0.91 -26.97 -13.61
CA GLY A 54 0.30 -26.66 -12.31
C GLY A 54 1.00 -25.56 -11.51
N ARG A 55 1.94 -24.82 -12.12
CA ARG A 55 2.64 -23.71 -11.46
C ARG A 55 1.87 -22.39 -11.47
N LEU A 56 0.85 -22.24 -12.33
CA LEU A 56 0.00 -21.06 -12.38
C LEU A 56 -1.43 -21.40 -11.94
N GLU A 57 -1.89 -20.68 -10.91
CA GLU A 57 -3.30 -20.65 -10.48
C GLU A 57 -3.89 -19.30 -10.87
N VAL A 58 -5.02 -19.29 -11.58
CA VAL A 58 -5.69 -18.06 -12.02
C VAL A 58 -7.01 -17.93 -11.27
N LEU A 59 -7.15 -16.86 -10.49
CA LEU A 59 -8.37 -16.54 -9.77
C LEU A 59 -9.05 -15.34 -10.43
N HIS A 60 -10.28 -15.53 -10.88
CA HIS A 60 -11.13 -14.43 -11.32
C HIS A 60 -11.66 -13.67 -10.09
N ALA A 61 -10.82 -12.79 -9.54
CA ALA A 61 -11.04 -12.12 -8.27
C ALA A 61 -10.28 -10.79 -8.22
N GLU A 62 -10.73 -9.88 -7.36
CA GLU A 62 -10.04 -8.62 -7.08
C GLU A 62 -9.65 -8.57 -5.60
N ILE A 63 -8.43 -8.12 -5.30
CA ILE A 63 -7.88 -8.00 -3.93
C ILE A 63 -8.69 -7.05 -3.02
N TRP A 64 -9.62 -6.30 -3.61
CA TRP A 64 -10.55 -5.44 -2.89
C TRP A 64 -11.56 -6.22 -2.05
N GLU A 65 -12.03 -7.37 -2.54
CA GLU A 65 -13.08 -8.16 -1.92
C GLU A 65 -12.53 -8.99 -0.75
N TRP A 66 -13.24 -9.01 0.39
CA TRP A 66 -12.81 -9.78 1.57
C TRP A 66 -12.67 -11.28 1.28
N LYS A 67 -13.59 -11.85 0.49
CA LYS A 67 -13.55 -13.26 0.08
C LYS A 67 -12.24 -13.64 -0.65
N THR A 68 -11.59 -12.70 -1.32
CA THR A 68 -10.33 -12.94 -2.04
C THR A 68 -9.22 -13.35 -1.08
N TYR A 69 -9.20 -12.82 0.14
CA TYR A 69 -8.21 -13.20 1.15
C TYR A 69 -8.42 -14.63 1.66
N ASP A 70 -9.67 -15.07 1.78
CA ASP A 70 -9.97 -16.46 2.16
C ASP A 70 -9.67 -17.44 1.03
N MET A 71 -9.92 -17.05 -0.22
CA MET A 71 -9.44 -17.81 -1.39
C MET A 71 -7.92 -17.91 -1.37
N LEU A 72 -7.20 -16.79 -1.19
CA LEU A 72 -5.74 -16.80 -1.10
C LEU A 72 -5.23 -17.76 -0.01
N LYS A 73 -5.88 -17.82 1.16
CA LYS A 73 -5.53 -18.79 2.22
C LYS A 73 -5.64 -20.24 1.75
N HIS A 74 -6.65 -20.56 0.94
CA HIS A 74 -6.80 -21.89 0.36
C HIS A 74 -5.68 -22.21 -0.63
N TYR A 75 -5.42 -21.31 -1.59
CA TYR A 75 -4.40 -21.52 -2.64
C TYR A 75 -2.95 -21.42 -2.14
N LEU A 76 -2.74 -20.82 -0.97
CA LEU A 76 -1.45 -20.70 -0.26
C LEU A 76 -1.39 -21.65 0.94
N SER A 77 -2.19 -22.71 0.98
CA SER A 77 -2.22 -23.67 2.11
C SER A 77 -0.89 -24.39 2.35
N ASP A 78 -0.02 -24.45 1.34
CA ASP A 78 1.34 -24.99 1.43
C ASP A 78 2.37 -23.96 1.95
N ILE A 79 2.00 -22.69 2.06
CA ILE A 79 2.85 -21.63 2.60
C ILE A 79 2.73 -21.61 4.13
N LYS A 80 3.87 -21.79 4.79
CA LYS A 80 3.97 -21.68 6.24
C LYS A 80 3.93 -20.22 6.66
N VAL A 81 3.20 -19.93 7.73
CA VAL A 81 3.28 -18.63 8.39
C VAL A 81 4.71 -18.44 8.93
N HIS A 82 5.33 -17.33 8.56
CA HIS A 82 6.68 -16.95 8.95
C HIS A 82 6.66 -15.92 10.08
N PRO A 83 7.59 -15.97 11.05
CA PRO A 83 7.77 -14.91 12.04
C PRO A 83 7.81 -13.52 11.42
N TRP A 84 7.14 -12.55 12.03
CA TRP A 84 6.97 -11.19 11.50
C TRP A 84 8.28 -10.40 11.50
N GLU A 85 9.16 -10.71 12.46
CA GLU A 85 10.46 -10.07 12.65
C GLU A 85 11.36 -10.28 11.44
N GLU A 86 11.14 -11.34 10.69
CA GLU A 86 11.88 -11.71 9.49
C GLU A 86 11.04 -11.49 8.23
N VAL A 87 11.70 -11.07 7.14
CA VAL A 87 11.05 -10.97 5.83
C VAL A 87 10.72 -12.38 5.35
N HIS A 88 9.51 -12.59 4.84
CA HIS A 88 9.10 -13.89 4.33
C HIS A 88 10.07 -14.38 3.25
N PRO A 89 10.67 -15.58 3.40
CA PRO A 89 11.82 -15.97 2.59
C PRO A 89 11.46 -16.26 1.14
N ASN A 90 10.22 -16.71 0.87
CA ASN A 90 9.78 -17.18 -0.43
C ASN A 90 8.34 -16.79 -0.83
N LEU A 91 7.72 -15.80 -0.17
CA LEU A 91 6.43 -15.24 -0.59
C LEU A 91 6.67 -13.78 -0.96
N ILE A 92 6.26 -13.40 -2.16
CA ILE A 92 6.29 -12.02 -2.64
C ILE A 92 4.99 -11.71 -3.36
N SER A 93 4.67 -10.42 -3.46
CA SER A 93 3.58 -9.95 -4.32
C SER A 93 4.10 -9.01 -5.38
N THR A 94 3.45 -9.01 -6.54
CA THR A 94 3.69 -8.04 -7.61
C THR A 94 2.37 -7.39 -8.01
N ILE A 95 2.38 -6.07 -8.16
CA ILE A 95 1.18 -5.27 -8.36
C ILE A 95 1.42 -4.30 -9.50
N HIS A 96 0.61 -4.41 -10.55
CA HIS A 96 0.46 -3.35 -11.54
C HIS A 96 -0.55 -2.35 -11.02
N LEU A 97 -0.09 -1.21 -10.47
CA LEU A 97 -1.00 -0.28 -9.81
C LEU A 97 -1.73 0.58 -10.86
N PRO A 98 -3.07 0.55 -10.93
CA PRO A 98 -3.81 1.38 -11.86
C PRO A 98 -3.55 2.85 -11.58
N ASN A 99 -3.33 3.65 -12.62
CA ASN A 99 -3.22 5.10 -12.49
C ASN A 99 -4.60 5.77 -12.37
N THR A 100 -5.34 5.42 -11.32
CA THR A 100 -6.71 5.88 -11.05
C THR A 100 -6.92 6.04 -9.55
N THR A 101 -8.02 6.67 -9.14
CA THR A 101 -8.45 6.73 -7.73
C THR A 101 -8.54 5.33 -7.10
N LYS A 102 -8.95 4.32 -7.88
CA LYS A 102 -8.99 2.93 -7.42
C LYS A 102 -7.59 2.40 -7.05
N GLY A 103 -6.54 2.82 -7.76
CA GLY A 103 -5.16 2.47 -7.43
C GLY A 103 -4.69 3.10 -6.11
N GLU A 104 -5.10 4.34 -5.82
CA GLU A 104 -4.80 4.98 -4.52
C GLU A 104 -5.52 4.27 -3.37
N ILE A 105 -6.80 3.95 -3.55
CA ILE A 105 -7.60 3.19 -2.58
C ILE A 105 -6.97 1.80 -2.33
N LEU A 106 -6.54 1.12 -3.40
CA LEU A 106 -5.85 -0.16 -3.29
C LEU A 106 -4.55 -0.02 -2.50
N MET A 107 -3.72 0.97 -2.80
CA MET A 107 -2.50 1.23 -2.05
C MET A 107 -2.81 1.47 -0.56
N ASN A 108 -3.77 2.35 -0.23
CA ASN A 108 -4.17 2.59 1.17
C ASN A 108 -4.57 1.30 1.89
N LYS A 109 -5.32 0.41 1.23
CA LYS A 109 -5.68 -0.90 1.80
C LYS A 109 -4.45 -1.79 2.02
N LEU A 110 -3.50 -1.82 1.09
CA LEU A 110 -2.25 -2.58 1.26
C LEU A 110 -1.39 -2.01 2.40
N LEU A 111 -1.32 -0.69 2.56
CA LEU A 111 -0.63 -0.04 3.68
C LEU A 111 -1.30 -0.34 5.02
N ARG A 112 -2.63 -0.30 5.07
CA ARG A 112 -3.40 -0.71 6.25
C ARG A 112 -3.18 -2.19 6.59
N ASN A 113 -3.06 -3.06 5.59
CA ASN A 113 -2.71 -4.46 5.78
C ASN A 113 -1.28 -4.64 6.34
N CYS A 114 -0.33 -3.79 5.92
CA CYS A 114 1.02 -3.77 6.51
C CYS A 114 0.96 -3.43 8.01
N HIS A 115 0.22 -2.39 8.37
CA HIS A 115 0.06 -1.95 9.77
C HIS A 115 -0.63 -3.03 10.63
N ASN A 116 -1.70 -3.62 10.14
CA ASN A 116 -2.50 -4.62 10.88
C ASN A 116 -1.95 -6.05 10.81
N LYS A 117 -0.83 -6.28 10.10
CA LYS A 117 -0.28 -7.62 9.85
C LYS A 117 -1.33 -8.58 9.25
N SER A 118 -2.12 -8.08 8.29
CA SER A 118 -3.31 -8.76 7.77
C SER A 118 -3.31 -8.91 6.24
N GLY A 119 -4.35 -9.54 5.69
CA GLY A 119 -4.45 -9.78 4.25
C GLY A 119 -3.33 -10.69 3.73
N ILE A 120 -2.57 -10.25 2.72
CA ILE A 120 -1.40 -11.00 2.22
C ILE A 120 -0.30 -11.16 3.28
N HIS A 121 -0.31 -10.34 4.32
CA HIS A 121 0.64 -10.38 5.43
C HIS A 121 0.25 -11.37 6.53
N TYR A 122 -0.87 -12.08 6.38
CA TYR A 122 -1.25 -13.20 7.25
C TYR A 122 -0.14 -14.27 7.32
N PHE A 123 0.56 -14.52 6.21
CA PHE A 123 1.65 -15.48 6.13
C PHE A 123 2.98 -14.96 6.69
N GLY A 124 3.04 -13.70 7.11
CA GLY A 124 4.26 -13.04 7.57
C GLY A 124 4.63 -11.82 6.71
N ARG A 125 5.82 -11.29 6.97
CA ARG A 125 6.27 -10.00 6.40
C ARG A 125 6.76 -10.15 4.96
N SER A 126 5.82 -10.29 4.03
CA SER A 126 6.07 -10.42 2.59
C SER A 126 6.43 -9.09 1.92
N ARG A 127 7.32 -9.15 0.92
CA ARG A 127 7.72 -8.00 0.10
C ARG A 127 6.72 -7.79 -1.04
N MET A 128 6.38 -6.54 -1.33
CA MET A 128 5.50 -6.17 -2.43
C MET A 128 6.24 -5.34 -3.47
N ASN A 129 6.13 -5.71 -4.74
CA ASN A 129 6.74 -5.03 -5.88
C ASN A 129 5.67 -4.32 -6.68
N PHE A 130 5.83 -3.02 -6.91
CA PHE A 130 4.88 -2.17 -7.61
C PHE A 130 5.46 -1.71 -8.94
N ILE A 131 4.68 -1.87 -9.99
CA ILE A 131 4.92 -1.26 -11.30
C ILE A 131 3.85 -0.19 -11.48
N ILE A 132 4.30 1.05 -11.69
CA ILE A 132 3.41 2.22 -11.82
C ILE A 132 3.99 3.24 -12.80
N PRO A 133 3.17 3.99 -13.55
CA PRO A 133 3.65 5.14 -14.32
C PRO A 133 4.44 6.13 -13.46
N GLU A 134 5.55 6.64 -14.00
CA GLU A 134 6.51 7.48 -13.26
C GLU A 134 5.87 8.71 -12.60
N LYS A 135 5.04 9.44 -13.36
CA LYS A 135 4.31 10.61 -12.83
C LYS A 135 3.43 10.27 -11.62
N SER A 136 2.85 9.08 -11.61
CA SER A 136 2.02 8.60 -10.51
C SER A 136 2.85 8.00 -9.38
N ALA A 137 4.10 7.61 -9.65
CA ALA A 137 5.07 7.18 -8.66
C ALA A 137 5.53 8.33 -7.76
N GLU A 138 5.56 9.56 -8.27
CA GLU A 138 6.04 10.76 -7.56
C GLU A 138 5.42 10.88 -6.15
N LYS A 139 4.11 10.67 -6.01
CA LYS A 139 3.42 10.73 -4.70
C LYS A 139 3.82 9.62 -3.72
N PHE A 140 4.35 8.50 -4.18
CA PHE A 140 4.80 7.38 -3.34
C PHE A 140 6.30 7.42 -3.04
N LEU A 141 7.06 8.12 -3.90
CA LEU A 141 8.52 8.19 -3.83
C LEU A 141 9.02 9.56 -3.34
N ALA A 142 8.12 10.53 -3.15
CA ALA A 142 8.43 11.86 -2.65
C ALA A 142 9.19 11.84 -1.32
N LYS A 143 10.21 12.69 -1.21
CA LYS A 143 10.99 12.86 0.01
C LYS A 143 10.35 13.90 0.94
N LYS A 144 10.81 13.91 2.19
CA LYS A 144 10.45 14.93 3.17
C LYS A 144 10.72 16.33 2.63
N GLY A 145 9.74 17.23 2.75
CA GLY A 145 9.81 18.61 2.26
C GLY A 145 9.39 18.80 0.80
N GLU A 146 9.30 17.73 -0.01
CA GLU A 146 8.87 17.84 -1.41
C GLU A 146 7.36 18.07 -1.52
N SER A 147 6.96 18.80 -2.57
CA SER A 147 5.55 19.10 -2.84
C SER A 147 4.73 17.84 -3.10
N GLN A 148 5.33 16.75 -3.55
CA GLN A 148 4.62 15.49 -3.84
C GLN A 148 4.44 14.59 -2.60
N ARG A 149 4.96 14.96 -1.42
CA ARG A 149 4.75 14.20 -0.18
C ARG A 149 3.35 14.46 0.38
N HIS A 150 2.40 13.65 -0.07
CA HIS A 150 0.99 13.68 0.35
C HIS A 150 0.68 12.67 1.45
N LYS A 151 -0.59 12.63 1.92
CA LYS A 151 -1.14 11.67 2.88
C LYS A 151 -0.59 10.25 2.67
N ILE A 152 -0.73 9.72 1.45
CA ILE A 152 -0.35 8.33 1.14
C ILE A 152 1.14 8.04 1.31
N LYS A 153 2.00 9.05 1.11
CA LYS A 153 3.43 8.91 1.37
C LYS A 153 3.72 8.80 2.86
N ILE A 154 3.03 9.60 3.66
CA ILE A 154 3.21 9.62 5.12
C ILE A 154 2.78 8.27 5.71
N GLU A 155 1.67 7.71 5.24
CA GLU A 155 1.23 6.36 5.61
C GLU A 155 2.26 5.31 5.21
N LEU A 156 2.75 5.36 3.97
CA LEU A 156 3.77 4.44 3.46
C LEU A 156 5.04 4.47 4.31
N GLU A 157 5.56 5.66 4.61
CA GLU A 157 6.72 5.85 5.49
C GLU A 157 6.49 5.33 6.92
N GLY A 158 5.24 5.28 7.36
CA GLY A 158 4.86 4.81 8.69
C GLY A 158 4.74 3.29 8.83
N VAL A 159 4.66 2.57 7.71
CA VAL A 159 4.41 1.12 7.72
C VAL A 159 5.40 0.30 6.92
N ALA A 160 6.19 0.89 6.02
CA ALA A 160 7.10 0.15 5.16
C ALA A 160 8.37 0.95 4.78
N VAL A 161 9.43 0.20 4.46
CA VAL A 161 10.61 0.70 3.75
C VAL A 161 10.36 0.61 2.25
N THR A 162 10.76 1.63 1.49
CA THR A 162 10.62 1.70 0.04
C THR A 162 11.98 1.69 -0.65
N GLU A 163 12.14 0.87 -1.68
CA GLU A 163 13.35 0.80 -2.51
C GLU A 163 12.96 0.94 -3.99
N ILE A 164 13.55 1.91 -4.69
CA ILE A 164 13.39 2.05 -6.15
C ILE A 164 14.33 1.05 -6.81
N LEU A 165 13.77 0.04 -7.49
CA LEU A 165 14.56 -1.01 -8.11
C LEU A 165 14.97 -0.67 -9.53
N LYS A 166 14.06 -0.06 -10.31
CA LYS A 166 14.32 0.22 -11.73
C LYS A 166 13.35 1.26 -12.30
N VAL A 167 13.85 2.08 -13.22
CA VAL A 167 13.02 2.83 -14.16
C VAL A 167 12.89 2.03 -15.45
N LEU A 168 11.66 1.79 -15.89
CA LEU A 168 11.31 0.94 -17.02
C LEU A 168 10.97 1.82 -18.24
N SER A 169 11.55 1.47 -19.38
CA SER A 169 11.36 2.22 -20.63
C SER A 169 9.89 2.24 -21.06
N ALA A 170 9.45 3.37 -21.64
CA ALA A 170 8.09 3.53 -22.15
C ALA A 170 7.71 2.49 -23.22
N ASN A 171 8.70 2.02 -23.99
CA ASN A 171 8.49 1.02 -25.04
C ASN A 171 8.22 -0.39 -24.49
N ALA A 172 8.36 -0.61 -23.19
CA ALA A 172 8.02 -1.89 -22.55
C ALA A 172 6.52 -2.00 -22.21
N PHE A 173 5.73 -0.95 -22.42
CA PHE A 173 4.32 -0.89 -22.03
C PHE A 173 3.43 -0.46 -23.19
N LEU A 174 2.17 -0.89 -23.16
CA LEU A 174 1.12 -0.46 -24.07
C LEU A 174 -0.08 0.06 -23.27
N PRO A 175 -0.49 1.34 -23.44
CA PRO A 175 0.17 2.37 -24.25
C PRO A 175 1.58 2.71 -23.75
N ASN A 176 2.42 3.29 -24.61
CA ASN A 176 3.79 3.65 -24.25
C ASN A 176 3.80 4.62 -23.07
N VAL A 177 4.31 4.17 -21.92
CA VAL A 177 4.40 4.96 -20.70
C VAL A 177 5.61 4.53 -19.89
N GLN A 178 6.42 5.49 -19.46
CA GLN A 178 7.54 5.22 -18.57
C GLN A 178 7.01 4.82 -17.20
N CYS A 179 7.47 3.69 -16.69
CA CYS A 179 7.06 3.16 -15.39
C CYS A 179 8.24 3.07 -14.44
N VAL A 180 7.96 3.06 -13.14
CA VAL A 180 8.92 2.78 -12.09
C VAL A 180 8.54 1.46 -11.43
N LEU A 181 9.55 0.61 -11.23
CA LEU A 181 9.48 -0.56 -10.37
C LEU A 181 10.08 -0.20 -9.01
N PHE A 182 9.26 -0.26 -7.96
CA PHE A 182 9.73 -0.11 -6.58
C PHE A 182 9.22 -1.24 -5.70
N GLU A 183 10.00 -1.62 -4.71
CA GLU A 183 9.64 -2.59 -3.68
C GLU A 183 9.25 -1.86 -2.40
N ILE A 184 8.23 -2.36 -1.70
CA ILE A 184 8.01 -2.02 -0.30
C ILE A 184 8.11 -3.27 0.55
N THR A 185 8.80 -3.13 1.68
CA THR A 185 8.91 -4.17 2.71
C THR A 185 8.31 -3.60 3.98
N PRO A 186 7.26 -4.22 4.56
CA PRO A 186 6.68 -3.72 5.81
C PRO A 186 7.74 -3.60 6.91
N LEU A 187 7.59 -2.61 7.78
CA LEU A 187 8.39 -2.46 8.99
C LEU A 187 8.05 -3.58 9.98
N ILE A 188 9.02 -3.92 10.84
CA ILE A 188 8.75 -4.82 11.97
C ILE A 188 7.72 -4.15 12.90
N GLU A 189 7.99 -2.90 13.27
CA GLU A 189 7.07 -2.08 14.05
C GLU A 189 6.61 -0.87 13.23
N SER A 190 5.30 -0.65 13.21
CA SER A 190 4.74 0.55 12.59
C SER A 190 5.10 1.77 13.43
N LYS A 191 5.43 2.87 12.75
CA LYS A 191 5.62 4.19 13.38
C LYS A 191 4.29 4.83 13.80
N ILE A 192 3.19 4.22 13.41
CA ILE A 192 1.83 4.66 13.71
C ILE A 192 1.34 3.76 14.85
N THR A 193 1.12 4.36 16.02
CA THR A 193 0.58 3.69 17.21
C THR A 193 -0.86 4.12 17.50
N ALA A 194 -1.27 5.27 16.97
CA ALA A 194 -2.65 5.72 17.02
C ALA A 194 -3.57 4.81 16.18
N PRO A 195 -4.89 4.76 16.49
CA PRO A 195 -5.84 4.06 15.65
C PRO A 195 -5.77 4.52 14.19
N TRP A 196 -5.68 3.58 13.25
CA TRP A 196 -5.46 3.87 11.83
C TRP A 196 -6.46 4.88 11.26
N VAL A 197 -7.76 4.72 11.58
CA VAL A 197 -8.83 5.62 11.11
C VAL A 197 -8.61 7.06 11.60
N THR A 198 -8.22 7.23 12.87
CA THR A 198 -7.90 8.54 13.44
C THR A 198 -6.65 9.13 12.78
N PHE A 199 -5.64 8.30 12.52
CA PHE A 199 -4.42 8.73 11.82
C PHE A 199 -4.76 9.25 10.41
N GLU A 200 -5.56 8.50 9.65
CA GLU A 200 -6.03 8.89 8.32
C GLU A 200 -6.79 10.21 8.34
N TYR A 201 -7.67 10.41 9.31
CA TYR A 201 -8.42 11.65 9.50
C TYR A 201 -7.47 12.84 9.73
N VAL A 202 -6.57 12.71 10.70
CA VAL A 202 -5.63 13.77 11.08
C VAL A 202 -4.72 14.16 9.91
N ILE A 203 -4.07 13.19 9.27
CA ILE A 203 -3.16 13.51 8.16
C ILE A 203 -3.91 14.05 6.95
N LYS A 204 -5.14 13.60 6.66
CA LYS A 204 -5.98 14.15 5.59
C LYS A 204 -6.22 15.64 5.84
N ALA A 205 -6.65 16.00 7.04
CA ALA A 205 -6.92 17.39 7.41
C ALA A 205 -5.66 18.28 7.39
N LEU A 206 -4.56 17.82 7.99
CA LEU A 206 -3.33 18.59 8.09
C LEU A 206 -2.63 18.79 6.75
N THR A 207 -2.68 17.81 5.84
CA THR A 207 -1.97 17.87 4.55
C THR A 207 -2.70 18.67 3.46
N THR A 208 -3.87 19.25 3.76
CA THR A 208 -4.58 20.17 2.85
C THR A 208 -3.76 21.44 2.54
N ARG A 209 -3.01 21.96 3.53
CA ARG A 209 -2.15 23.15 3.38
C ARG A 209 -0.73 22.87 3.88
N LYS A 210 0.06 22.16 3.07
CA LYS A 210 1.41 21.67 3.42
C LYS A 210 2.43 22.76 3.79
N ASN A 211 2.24 24.00 3.36
CA ASN A 211 3.14 25.12 3.69
C ASN A 211 2.75 25.85 4.98
N ALA A 212 1.54 25.63 5.51
CA ALA A 212 1.09 26.24 6.76
C ALA A 212 1.83 25.61 7.96
N LYS A 213 1.85 26.33 9.08
CA LYS A 213 2.38 25.81 10.34
C LYS A 213 1.40 24.83 10.96
N LEU A 214 1.87 23.84 11.72
CA LEU A 214 1.01 22.90 12.43
C LEU A 214 -0.01 23.62 13.32
N ILE A 215 0.41 24.63 14.10
CA ILE A 215 -0.48 25.39 14.98
C ILE A 215 -1.68 26.02 14.25
N GLU A 216 -1.49 26.47 13.01
CA GLU A 216 -2.56 27.05 12.17
C GLU A 216 -3.52 25.96 11.65
N MET A 217 -3.01 24.75 11.49
CA MET A 217 -3.73 23.61 10.95
C MET A 217 -4.49 22.80 12.00
N LEU A 218 -4.14 22.87 13.29
CA LEU A 218 -4.83 22.10 14.32
C LEU A 218 -6.34 22.39 14.36
N SER A 219 -6.74 23.64 14.18
CA SER A 219 -8.15 24.04 14.08
C SER A 219 -8.97 23.30 13.00
N THR A 220 -8.33 22.70 11.99
CA THR A 220 -9.04 21.91 10.96
C THR A 220 -9.45 20.52 11.45
N LEU A 221 -8.93 20.06 12.59
CA LEU A 221 -9.28 18.79 13.22
C LEU A 221 -10.57 18.85 14.05
N GLY A 222 -11.03 20.06 14.39
CA GLY A 222 -12.21 20.27 15.23
C GLY A 222 -12.17 21.60 15.98
N ALA A 223 -13.34 22.05 16.43
CA ALA A 223 -13.47 23.29 17.18
C ALA A 223 -12.68 23.22 18.50
N GLY A 224 -11.72 24.13 18.69
CA GLY A 224 -10.88 24.18 19.88
C GLY A 224 -9.62 23.30 19.85
N ALA A 225 -9.35 22.59 18.75
CA ALA A 225 -8.21 21.68 18.62
C ALA A 225 -6.82 22.38 18.72
N ASN A 226 -6.76 23.71 18.71
CA ASN A 226 -5.51 24.45 18.92
C ASN A 226 -4.87 24.15 20.28
N ILE A 227 -5.67 23.80 21.30
CA ILE A 227 -5.16 23.44 22.64
C ILE A 227 -4.26 22.20 22.61
N LEU A 228 -4.39 21.35 21.59
CA LEU A 228 -3.55 20.16 21.44
C LEU A 228 -2.06 20.53 21.28
N ALA A 229 -1.76 21.75 20.81
CA ALA A 229 -0.40 22.22 20.66
C ALA A 229 0.38 22.27 21.98
N GLU A 230 -0.30 22.50 23.10
CA GLU A 230 0.31 22.58 24.44
C GLU A 230 0.84 21.23 24.93
N LYS A 231 0.34 20.13 24.35
CA LYS A 231 0.72 18.76 24.70
C LYS A 231 1.81 18.17 23.81
N LEU A 232 2.21 18.86 22.74
CA LEU A 232 3.20 18.37 21.79
C LEU A 232 4.62 18.49 22.37
N SER A 233 5.41 17.45 22.18
CA SER A 233 6.84 17.39 22.53
C SER A 233 7.74 18.14 21.55
N PHE A 234 7.20 18.60 20.41
CA PHE A 234 7.92 19.33 19.37
C PHE A 234 7.28 20.68 19.06
N ASN A 235 8.04 21.57 18.41
CA ASN A 235 7.60 22.93 18.11
C ASN A 235 6.38 22.94 17.14
N PRO A 236 5.19 23.42 17.57
CA PRO A 236 4.00 23.46 16.71
C PRO A 236 4.06 24.53 15.61
N ASN A 237 5.09 25.37 15.57
CA ASN A 237 5.36 26.27 14.44
C ASN A 237 6.03 25.57 13.25
N LEU A 238 6.33 24.27 13.36
CA LEU A 238 6.88 23.49 12.26
C LEU A 238 5.90 23.47 11.07
N PRO A 239 6.36 23.74 9.83
CA PRO A 239 5.52 23.60 8.65
C PRO A 239 5.08 22.14 8.45
N ILE A 240 3.84 21.92 8.01
CA ILE A 240 3.30 20.57 7.78
C ILE A 240 4.21 19.73 6.88
N ARG A 241 4.71 20.28 5.77
CA ARG A 241 5.64 19.59 4.84
C ARG A 241 6.93 19.08 5.49
N SER A 242 7.29 19.64 6.64
CA SER A 242 8.50 19.33 7.41
C SER A 242 8.24 18.37 8.58
N MET A 243 6.99 17.94 8.80
CA MET A 243 6.65 16.95 9.82
C MET A 243 7.12 15.54 9.43
N THR A 244 7.64 14.80 10.41
CA THR A 244 7.93 13.35 10.32
C THR A 244 6.66 12.53 10.55
N VAL A 245 6.70 11.22 10.27
CA VAL A 245 5.57 10.32 10.60
C VAL A 245 5.32 10.33 12.11
N GLU A 246 6.38 10.35 12.90
CA GLU A 246 6.35 10.38 14.36
C GLU A 246 5.65 11.65 14.87
N ASN A 247 5.88 12.80 14.23
CA ASN A 247 5.15 14.04 14.54
C ASN A 247 3.66 13.92 14.24
N TYR A 248 3.28 13.30 13.11
CA TYR A 248 1.87 13.08 12.80
C TYR A 248 1.24 12.11 13.80
N ASN A 249 1.93 11.01 14.13
CA ASN A 249 1.44 10.01 15.07
C ASN A 249 1.20 10.61 16.45
N GLU A 250 2.12 11.44 16.95
CA GLU A 250 1.97 12.13 18.23
C GLU A 250 0.75 13.07 18.25
N VAL A 251 0.56 13.87 17.19
CA VAL A 251 -0.66 14.69 17.05
C VAL A 251 -1.90 13.81 17.06
N THR A 252 -1.88 12.67 16.38
CA THR A 252 -3.01 11.75 16.33
C THR A 252 -3.29 11.09 17.69
N VAL A 253 -2.28 10.67 18.44
CA VAL A 253 -2.47 10.11 19.80
C VAL A 253 -3.10 11.16 20.72
N ILE A 254 -2.57 12.39 20.71
CA ILE A 254 -3.11 13.49 21.52
C ILE A 254 -4.55 13.84 21.10
N PHE A 255 -4.84 13.80 19.80
CA PHE A 255 -6.19 14.03 19.26
C PHE A 255 -7.13 12.88 19.62
N GLU A 256 -6.67 11.63 19.61
CA GLU A 256 -7.46 10.44 19.94
C GLU A 256 -7.97 10.51 21.39
N ASP A 257 -7.11 10.96 22.31
CA ASP A 257 -7.36 11.13 23.74
C ASP A 257 -8.05 12.46 24.09
N TRP A 258 -8.42 13.26 23.11
CA TRP A 258 -9.07 14.55 23.34
C TRP A 258 -10.56 14.39 23.56
N ASP A 259 -11.07 14.77 24.74
CA ASP A 259 -12.48 14.64 25.13
C ASP A 259 -13.48 15.28 24.14
N PHE A 260 -13.04 16.31 23.41
CA PHE A 260 -13.87 17.04 22.44
C PHE A 260 -13.65 16.58 20.99
N LYS A 261 -12.94 15.46 20.77
CA LYS A 261 -12.76 14.85 19.46
C LYS A 261 -14.13 14.64 18.77
N PRO A 262 -14.28 15.00 17.49
CA PRO A 262 -15.49 14.71 16.73
C PRO A 262 -15.83 13.21 16.75
N LYS A 263 -17.10 12.87 17.00
CA LYS A 263 -17.54 11.46 17.10
C LYS A 263 -17.57 10.74 15.75
N ALA A 264 -17.77 11.47 14.66
CA ALA A 264 -17.73 10.95 13.30
C ALA A 264 -16.44 11.44 12.64
N LEU A 265 -15.51 10.52 12.39
CA LEU A 265 -14.23 10.80 11.74
C LEU A 265 -14.21 10.38 10.26
N ASP A 266 -15.26 9.72 9.80
CA ASP A 266 -15.28 8.98 8.54
C ASP A 266 -16.46 9.43 7.67
N ASP A 267 -16.34 10.59 7.03
CA ASP A 267 -17.35 11.10 6.08
C ASP A 267 -17.24 10.42 4.69
N ASP A 268 -16.15 9.71 4.40
CA ASP A 268 -15.87 9.13 3.06
C ASP A 268 -16.55 7.76 2.83
N TYR A 269 -16.97 7.05 3.89
CA TYR A 269 -17.67 5.75 3.72
C TYR A 269 -19.12 5.91 3.26
N LEU A 270 -19.79 7.01 3.63
CA LEU A 270 -21.19 7.25 3.23
C LEU A 270 -21.33 7.71 1.78
N THR A 271 -20.29 8.28 1.17
CA THR A 271 -20.33 8.76 -0.23
C THR A 271 -19.97 7.69 -1.26
N ASN A 272 -19.25 6.63 -0.87
CA ASN A 272 -18.78 5.59 -1.79
C ASN A 272 -19.64 4.32 -1.84
N ILE A 273 -20.72 4.24 -1.06
CA ILE A 273 -21.72 3.15 -1.16
C ILE A 273 -22.84 3.50 -2.16
N PHE A 274 -22.96 4.77 -2.56
CA PHE A 274 -24.04 5.27 -3.41
C PHE A 274 -23.61 5.72 -4.83
N ASN A 275 -22.41 5.35 -5.30
CA ASN A 275 -21.98 5.58 -6.69
C ASN A 275 -21.31 4.36 -7.30
#